data_AF-A0A506UR78-F1
#
_entry.id   AF-A0A506UR78-F1
#
_cell.length_a   1.000
_cell.length_b   1.000
_cell.length_c   1.000
_cell.angle_alpha   90.00
_cell.angle_beta   90.00
_cell.angle_gamma   90.00
#
_symmetry.space_group_name_H-M   'P 1'
#
loop_
_entity.id
_entity.type
_entity.pdbx_description
1 polymer ?
#
loop_
_entity_poly.entity_id
_entity_poly.type
_entity_poly.pdbx_seq_one_letter_code
_entity_poly.pdbx_strand_id
1 'polypeptide(L)'
;MSEAGRNELTLEQVAEIVGQPGYRLRSWENLYPVFQAPIFRNGTRYYTAADLEKMQRIAGLLYEGGHKRHEIMRLLRKEGLVPPQHQTQVKPPLSELEPEGSTPSAQLGQPEKATSQVLEEQALEETANDAQVALRQQVEEAQKGRHLAEAQLQRLQTELSGALQLVGEENARLQGEVEALKSRKEAEADAPPHTNTSVENAAEDQQEALQAHIMRLEEDLAQARLRQEQSTAAQDRILTAAKEASERLRTELAQHKTRLQELENLPERLKVLEESRRRLQEQLASRHAESREEMAALTASLQERERLLLEKEEQLEALRREKQQLEEQKDILAESLRKSENASVEAAQLQERLQAESLARKTAEEEGARRAEALEMQLQQQQAAETTRAETEKGLKAEIDLLEQQLSHTEEQLTRLTMEKENSAQRALDLEKELQALIQRNQQVGQEAETRRAEWQARGDRLEAEAALLKQQLEESRQQHEQFVTEVQADLAHEKGQATQLKAELELARERHKTLEETAERAMSTCEGQAAELAGCRAELESLRQSLETAQQHQVQGEQMTDANARLREGVAALLVELKELRSLFLD
;
A
#
# COMPACT_ATOMS: atom_id res chain seq x y z
N MET A 1 19.91 -28.39 51.78
CA MET A 1 19.18 -29.43 51.04
C MET A 1 17.82 -28.89 50.67
N SER A 2 17.64 -28.54 49.41
CA SER A 2 16.37 -28.60 48.67
C SER A 2 16.74 -28.71 47.20
N GLU A 3 17.33 -29.86 46.84
CA GLU A 3 17.38 -30.38 45.46
C GLU A 3 15.98 -30.85 45.05
N ALA A 4 14.96 -30.01 45.29
CA ALA A 4 13.69 -30.15 44.60
C ALA A 4 13.99 -29.72 43.16
N GLY A 5 14.12 -30.70 42.27
CA GLY A 5 14.40 -30.51 40.86
C GLY A 5 13.57 -29.36 40.31
N ARG A 6 14.23 -28.24 40.04
CA ARG A 6 13.65 -27.19 39.22
C ARG A 6 13.51 -27.82 37.86
N ASN A 7 12.29 -28.20 37.50
CA ASN A 7 11.95 -28.65 36.16
C ASN A 7 12.18 -27.48 35.21
N GLU A 8 13.43 -27.31 34.83
CA GLU A 8 13.94 -26.33 33.89
C GLU A 8 13.62 -26.86 32.49
N LEU A 9 12.55 -26.35 31.89
CA LEU A 9 12.09 -26.77 30.57
C LEU A 9 12.82 -25.96 29.50
N THR A 10 13.20 -26.63 28.42
CA THR A 10 13.76 -25.97 27.22
C THR A 10 12.65 -25.26 26.43
N LEU A 11 13.00 -24.26 25.62
CA LEU A 11 12.05 -23.54 24.78
C LEU A 11 11.21 -24.48 23.89
N GLU A 12 11.80 -25.56 23.40
CA GLU A 12 11.13 -26.56 22.54
C GLU A 12 10.05 -27.32 23.31
N GLN A 13 10.35 -27.74 24.54
CA GLN A 13 9.36 -28.39 25.42
C GLN A 13 8.25 -27.42 25.83
N VAL A 14 8.59 -26.16 26.09
CA VAL A 14 7.61 -25.11 26.38
C VAL A 14 6.72 -24.84 25.15
N ALA A 15 7.29 -24.82 23.95
CA ALA A 15 6.54 -24.68 22.70
C ALA A 15 5.51 -25.81 22.50
N GLU A 16 5.93 -27.04 22.80
CA GLU A 16 5.05 -28.21 22.75
C GLU A 16 3.91 -28.12 23.78
N ILE A 17 4.20 -27.70 25.02
CA ILE A 17 3.21 -27.60 26.09
C ILE A 17 2.23 -26.43 25.88
N VAL A 18 2.70 -25.28 25.41
CA VAL A 18 1.88 -24.08 25.17
C VAL A 18 1.15 -24.16 23.82
N GLY A 19 1.57 -25.06 22.93
CA GLY A 19 1.01 -25.18 21.58
C GLY A 19 1.34 -23.99 20.68
N GLN A 20 2.47 -23.32 20.93
CA GLN A 20 2.89 -22.14 20.17
C GLN A 20 4.29 -22.36 19.59
N PRO A 21 4.55 -21.96 18.33
CA PRO A 21 5.88 -22.10 17.75
C PRO A 21 6.96 -21.38 18.56
N GLY A 22 8.15 -21.99 18.68
CA GLY A 22 9.24 -21.43 19.51
C GLY A 22 9.66 -20.00 19.15
N TYR A 23 9.56 -19.59 17.87
CA TYR A 23 9.85 -18.21 17.47
C TYR A 23 8.82 -17.21 18.01
N ARG A 24 7.54 -17.60 18.17
CA ARG A 24 6.52 -16.75 18.80
C ARG A 24 6.79 -16.58 20.28
N LEU A 25 7.17 -17.68 20.96
CA LEU A 25 7.54 -17.62 22.37
C LEU A 25 8.75 -16.69 22.61
N ARG A 26 9.77 -16.74 21.74
CA ARG A 26 10.89 -15.77 21.76
C ARG A 26 10.43 -14.33 21.54
N SER A 27 9.50 -14.11 20.61
CA SER A 27 8.90 -12.79 20.41
C SER A 27 8.18 -12.30 21.68
N TRP A 28 7.47 -13.19 22.38
CA TRP A 28 6.78 -12.86 23.62
C TRP A 28 7.74 -12.51 24.77
N GLU A 29 8.93 -13.11 24.85
CA GLU A 29 9.96 -12.72 25.85
C GLU A 29 10.35 -11.24 25.74
N ASN A 30 10.40 -10.71 24.52
CA ASN A 30 10.73 -9.32 24.26
C ASN A 30 9.55 -8.38 24.54
N LEU A 31 8.34 -8.83 24.23
CA LEU A 31 7.12 -8.02 24.37
C LEU A 31 6.59 -7.96 25.80
N TYR A 32 6.83 -9.03 26.56
CA TYR A 32 6.32 -9.21 27.91
C TYR A 32 7.49 -9.53 28.84
N PRO A 33 8.15 -8.51 29.43
CA PRO A 33 9.34 -8.70 30.28
C PRO A 33 9.09 -9.47 31.59
N VAL A 34 7.91 -10.05 31.77
CA VAL A 34 7.44 -10.73 32.99
C VAL A 34 8.07 -12.13 33.15
N PHE A 35 8.50 -12.75 32.04
CA PHE A 35 9.12 -14.07 32.02
C PHE A 35 10.36 -14.05 31.12
N GLN A 36 11.41 -13.37 31.58
CA GLN A 36 12.71 -13.45 30.92
C GLN A 36 13.51 -14.60 31.52
N ALA A 37 13.62 -15.71 30.78
CA ALA A 37 14.43 -16.83 31.19
C ALA A 37 15.93 -16.45 31.13
N PRO A 38 16.71 -16.72 32.20
CA PRO A 38 18.14 -16.46 32.19
C PRO A 38 18.83 -17.34 31.15
N ILE A 39 19.83 -16.76 30.49
CA ILE A 39 20.69 -17.49 29.55
C ILE A 39 21.75 -18.23 30.36
N PHE A 40 21.79 -19.55 30.25
CA PHE A 40 22.82 -20.36 30.90
C PHE A 40 24.14 -20.30 30.11
N ARG A 41 25.23 -20.79 30.72
CA ARG A 41 26.57 -20.79 30.10
C ARG A 41 26.63 -21.47 28.73
N ASN A 42 25.68 -22.35 28.42
CA ASN A 42 25.55 -23.04 27.13
C ASN A 42 24.75 -22.25 26.08
N GLY A 43 24.33 -21.01 26.38
CA GLY A 43 23.50 -20.19 25.48
C GLY A 43 22.03 -20.62 25.41
N THR A 44 21.62 -21.64 26.18
CA THR A 44 20.24 -22.12 26.21
C THR A 44 19.46 -21.43 27.34
N ARG A 45 18.19 -21.10 27.08
CA ARG A 45 17.26 -20.57 28.08
C ARG A 45 16.43 -21.69 28.67
N TYR A 46 16.27 -21.67 29.98
CA TYR A 46 15.44 -22.62 30.70
C TYR A 46 14.32 -21.88 31.42
N TYR A 47 13.10 -22.37 31.24
CA TYR A 47 11.89 -21.77 31.78
C TYR A 47 11.45 -22.51 33.03
N THR A 48 10.97 -21.74 34.01
CA THR A 48 10.38 -22.32 35.22
C THR A 48 8.90 -22.65 35.00
N ALA A 49 8.32 -23.48 35.87
CA ALA A 49 6.88 -23.75 35.85
C ALA A 49 6.03 -22.46 35.97
N ALA A 50 6.52 -21.45 36.70
CA ALA A 50 5.85 -20.16 36.82
C ALA A 50 5.88 -19.34 35.52
N ASP A 51 6.94 -19.49 34.72
CA ASP A 51 7.02 -18.85 33.39
C ASP A 51 6.08 -19.52 32.40
N LEU A 52 5.96 -20.85 32.49
CA LEU A 52 5.01 -21.63 31.70
C LEU A 52 3.57 -21.18 31.95
N GLU A 53 3.18 -20.98 33.22
CA GLU A 53 1.84 -20.50 33.58
C GLU A 53 1.53 -19.12 32.97
N LYS A 54 2.51 -18.18 33.01
CA LYS A 54 2.38 -16.87 32.36
C LYS A 54 2.23 -17.00 30.85
N MET A 55 3.05 -17.84 30.20
CA MET A 55 2.97 -18.05 28.75
C MET A 55 1.65 -18.68 28.32
N GLN A 56 1.15 -19.68 29.05
CA GLN A 56 -0.17 -20.27 28.82
C GLN A 56 -1.28 -19.22 28.98
N ARG A 57 -1.18 -18.38 30.02
CA ARG A 57 -2.15 -17.31 30.23
C ARG A 57 -2.14 -16.28 29.09
N ILE A 58 -0.95 -15.89 28.61
CA ILE A 58 -0.81 -14.99 27.45
C ILE A 58 -1.42 -15.61 26.20
N ALA A 59 -1.21 -16.90 25.97
CA ALA A 59 -1.82 -17.61 24.84
C ALA A 59 -3.35 -17.58 24.92
N GLY A 60 -3.93 -17.90 26.09
CA GLY A 60 -5.38 -17.83 26.30
C GLY A 60 -5.93 -16.41 26.08
N LEU A 61 -5.27 -15.38 26.61
CA LEU A 61 -5.71 -13.99 26.41
C LEU A 61 -5.65 -13.55 24.95
N LEU A 62 -4.62 -13.94 24.19
CA LEU A 62 -4.46 -13.58 22.78
C LEU A 62 -5.46 -14.29 21.88
N TYR A 63 -5.53 -15.62 21.97
CA TYR A 63 -6.23 -16.43 20.97
C TYR A 63 -7.66 -16.77 21.37
N GLU A 64 -7.91 -17.06 22.64
CA GLU A 64 -9.25 -17.39 23.12
C GLU A 64 -10.02 -16.12 23.49
N GLY A 65 -9.34 -15.17 24.15
CA GLY A 65 -9.93 -13.90 24.59
C GLY A 65 -9.94 -12.79 23.54
N GLY A 66 -9.17 -12.92 22.46
CA GLY A 66 -9.05 -11.88 21.42
C GLY A 66 -8.47 -10.55 21.92
N HIS A 67 -7.76 -10.55 23.05
CA HIS A 67 -7.19 -9.34 23.62
C HIS A 67 -6.00 -8.84 22.78
N LYS A 68 -5.89 -7.51 22.66
CA LYS A 68 -4.78 -6.91 21.91
C LYS A 68 -3.47 -7.00 22.69
N ARG A 69 -2.35 -7.02 21.96
CA ARG A 69 -0.99 -7.18 22.50
C ARG A 69 -0.70 -6.24 23.69
N HIS A 70 -1.17 -4.99 23.64
CA HIS A 70 -0.95 -3.96 24.67
C HIS A 70 -1.83 -4.10 25.92
N GLU A 71 -2.95 -4.82 25.85
CA GLU A 71 -3.88 -5.00 26.98
C GLU A 71 -3.43 -6.11 27.93
N ILE A 72 -2.67 -7.07 27.41
CA ILE A 72 -2.26 -8.28 28.12
C ILE A 72 -1.46 -7.98 29.38
N MET A 73 -0.53 -7.02 29.33
CA MET A 73 0.25 -6.61 30.51
C MET A 73 -0.61 -5.98 31.62
N ARG A 74 -1.76 -5.42 31.27
CA ARG A 74 -2.71 -4.88 32.25
C ARG A 74 -3.50 -6.00 32.91
N LEU A 75 -3.90 -7.00 32.12
CA LEU A 75 -4.63 -8.18 32.60
C LEU A 75 -3.74 -9.07 33.47
N LEU A 76 -2.50 -9.35 33.05
CA LEU A 76 -1.55 -10.13 33.86
C LEU A 76 -1.23 -9.45 35.21
N ARG A 77 -1.20 -8.11 35.25
CA ARG A 77 -1.07 -7.34 36.51
C ARG A 77 -2.32 -7.45 37.38
N LYS A 78 -3.50 -7.38 36.78
CA LYS A 78 -4.78 -7.54 37.49
C LYS A 78 -4.94 -8.94 38.09
N GLU A 79 -4.38 -9.94 37.43
CA GLU A 79 -4.39 -11.35 37.85
C GLU A 79 -3.29 -11.69 38.86
N GLY A 80 -2.41 -10.75 39.21
CA GLY A 80 -1.34 -10.96 40.17
C GLY A 80 -0.18 -11.85 39.69
N LEU A 81 -0.17 -12.23 38.41
CA LEU A 81 0.91 -13.01 37.78
C LEU A 81 2.16 -12.16 37.54
N VAL A 82 2.01 -10.83 37.56
CA VAL A 82 3.10 -9.86 37.57
C VAL A 82 3.17 -9.28 38.96
N PRO A 83 4.29 -9.44 39.70
CA PRO A 83 4.46 -8.72 40.96
C PRO A 83 4.31 -7.22 40.67
N PRO A 84 3.58 -6.45 41.50
CA PRO A 84 3.45 -5.02 41.30
C PRO A 84 4.86 -4.44 41.31
N GLN A 85 5.36 -4.05 40.13
CA GLN A 85 6.62 -3.34 40.02
C GLN A 85 6.49 -2.14 40.95
N HIS A 86 7.24 -2.16 42.06
CA HIS A 86 7.39 -0.98 42.89
C HIS A 86 7.82 0.12 41.96
N GLN A 87 6.91 1.06 41.67
CA GLN A 87 7.27 2.33 41.08
C GLN A 87 8.37 2.86 41.98
N THR A 88 9.62 2.79 41.49
CA THR A 88 10.75 3.44 42.10
C THR A 88 10.30 4.87 42.28
N GLN A 89 10.02 5.25 43.52
CA GLN A 89 9.53 6.57 43.86
C GLN A 89 10.53 7.56 43.27
N VAL A 90 10.10 8.27 42.24
CA VAL A 90 10.77 9.48 41.77
C VAL A 90 10.75 10.42 42.96
N LYS A 91 11.89 10.49 43.64
CA LYS A 91 12.20 11.48 44.67
C LYS A 91 11.97 12.86 44.02
N PRO A 92 11.12 13.72 44.58
CA PRO A 92 10.79 15.00 43.98
C PRO A 92 12.05 15.89 43.88
N PRO A 93 12.16 16.73 42.83
CA PRO A 93 13.33 17.58 42.64
C PRO A 93 13.30 18.70 43.69
N LEU A 94 14.29 18.70 44.57
CA LEU A 94 14.60 19.87 45.38
C LEU A 94 15.64 20.70 44.62
N SER A 95 15.27 21.95 44.37
CA SER A 95 16.12 22.99 43.82
C SER A 95 17.39 23.22 44.63
N GLU A 96 18.38 23.78 43.92
CA GLU A 96 19.33 24.79 44.38
C GLU A 96 20.59 24.29 45.13
N LEU A 97 21.71 24.23 44.39
CA LEU A 97 22.90 25.09 44.59
C LEU A 97 24.09 24.55 43.76
N GLU A 98 24.61 25.40 42.88
CA GLU A 98 26.00 25.35 42.36
C GLU A 98 27.02 25.62 43.50
N PRO A 99 28.37 25.49 43.35
CA PRO A 99 29.17 25.44 42.11
C PRO A 99 30.39 24.47 42.07
N GLU A 100 30.92 24.34 40.84
CA GLU A 100 32.30 24.02 40.39
C GLU A 100 33.15 22.88 41.01
N GLY A 101 33.70 22.04 40.12
CA GLY A 101 34.90 21.24 40.40
C GLY A 101 35.09 19.98 39.56
N SER A 102 35.90 20.09 38.49
CA SER A 102 36.83 19.09 37.93
C SER A 102 36.45 17.59 37.90
N THR A 103 36.31 17.03 36.69
CA THR A 103 37.17 15.95 36.11
C THR A 103 36.55 15.37 34.81
N PRO A 104 37.34 15.11 33.75
CA PRO A 104 36.87 14.40 32.57
C PRO A 104 37.07 12.89 32.77
N SER A 105 35.97 12.16 32.99
CA SER A 105 35.99 10.70 33.02
C SER A 105 35.16 10.15 31.86
N ALA A 106 35.88 9.58 30.90
CA ALA A 106 35.33 8.79 29.82
C ALA A 106 34.65 7.53 30.37
N GLN A 107 33.36 7.32 30.08
CA GLN A 107 32.80 5.97 29.96
C GLN A 107 31.37 5.92 29.41
N LEU A 108 31.22 4.99 28.46
CA LEU A 108 30.02 4.22 28.11
C LEU A 108 28.93 4.93 27.27
N GLY A 109 29.10 4.76 25.97
CA GLY A 109 28.09 4.98 24.95
C GLY A 109 26.83 4.15 25.17
N GLN A 110 25.70 4.85 25.10
CA GLN A 110 24.36 4.31 25.14
C GLN A 110 23.99 3.65 23.81
N PRO A 111 23.46 2.41 23.79
CA PRO A 111 22.87 1.79 22.61
C PRO A 111 21.33 1.95 22.61
N GLU A 112 20.78 3.13 22.88
CA GLU A 112 19.31 3.30 22.92
C GLU A 112 18.67 3.66 21.57
N LYS A 113 19.46 4.06 20.55
CA LYS A 113 18.91 4.43 19.24
C LYS A 113 18.70 3.28 18.25
N ALA A 114 19.20 2.08 18.54
CA ALA A 114 19.03 0.92 17.67
C ALA A 114 17.65 0.23 17.82
N THR A 115 16.98 0.40 18.98
CA THR A 115 15.74 -0.32 19.28
C THR A 115 14.48 0.34 18.69
N SER A 116 14.50 1.67 18.48
CA SER A 116 13.36 2.36 17.84
C SER A 116 13.23 2.08 16.35
N GLN A 117 14.32 1.83 15.62
CA GLN A 117 14.26 1.56 14.17
C GLN A 117 13.65 0.18 13.87
N VAL A 118 13.88 -0.82 14.72
CA VAL A 118 13.30 -2.16 14.56
C VAL A 118 11.80 -2.17 14.85
N LEU A 119 11.32 -1.30 15.75
CA LEU A 119 9.89 -1.16 16.07
C LEU A 119 9.10 -0.45 14.96
N GLU A 120 9.71 0.49 14.25
CA GLU A 120 9.08 1.22 13.14
C GLU A 120 8.99 0.35 11.87
N GLU A 121 10.03 -0.46 11.59
CA GLU A 121 10.02 -1.40 10.47
C GLU A 121 8.98 -2.52 10.65
N GLN A 122 8.76 -2.99 11.89
CA GLN A 122 7.72 -3.99 12.19
C GLN A 122 6.29 -3.43 12.11
N ALA A 123 6.08 -2.15 12.43
CA ALA A 123 4.78 -1.50 12.26
C ALA A 123 4.44 -1.30 10.77
N LEU A 124 5.44 -1.02 9.94
CA LEU A 124 5.29 -0.95 8.48
C LEU A 124 4.99 -2.33 7.88
N GLU A 125 5.57 -3.40 8.39
CA GLU A 125 5.30 -4.76 7.92
C GLU A 125 3.89 -5.26 8.31
N GLU A 126 3.39 -4.86 9.50
CA GLU A 126 2.02 -5.18 9.93
C GLU A 126 0.97 -4.43 9.10
N THR A 127 1.19 -3.14 8.82
CA THR A 127 0.29 -2.36 7.93
C THR A 127 0.32 -2.85 6.47
N ALA A 128 1.47 -3.34 5.98
CA ALA A 128 1.57 -3.95 4.66
C ALA A 128 0.79 -5.28 4.56
N ASN A 129 0.81 -6.10 5.62
CA ASN A 129 0.04 -7.34 5.68
C ASN A 129 -1.47 -7.07 5.74
N ASP A 130 -1.90 -6.09 6.54
CA ASP A 130 -3.31 -5.67 6.60
C ASP A 130 -3.81 -5.14 5.25
N ALA A 131 -2.99 -4.35 4.56
CA ALA A 131 -3.29 -3.88 3.20
C ALA A 131 -3.39 -5.04 2.19
N GLN A 132 -2.54 -6.07 2.32
CA GLN A 132 -2.60 -7.26 1.47
C GLN A 132 -3.87 -8.09 1.72
N VAL A 133 -4.32 -8.20 2.98
CA VAL A 133 -5.57 -8.87 3.33
C VAL A 133 -6.78 -8.10 2.77
N ALA A 134 -6.80 -6.77 2.90
CA ALA A 134 -7.85 -5.93 2.33
C ALA A 134 -7.92 -6.05 0.79
N LEU A 135 -6.77 -6.09 0.11
CA LEU A 135 -6.71 -6.27 -1.33
C LEU A 135 -7.27 -7.64 -1.76
N ARG A 136 -6.97 -8.71 -1.01
CA ARG A 136 -7.53 -10.06 -1.28
C ARG A 136 -9.05 -10.08 -1.14
N GLN A 137 -9.59 -9.41 -0.12
CA GLN A 137 -11.05 -9.30 0.07
C GLN A 137 -11.71 -8.56 -1.09
N GLN A 138 -11.12 -7.44 -1.54
CA GLN A 138 -11.64 -6.69 -2.70
C GLN A 138 -11.61 -7.53 -4.00
N VAL A 139 -10.56 -8.33 -4.21
CA VAL A 139 -10.47 -9.24 -5.36
C VAL A 139 -11.56 -10.32 -5.28
N GLU A 140 -11.81 -10.88 -4.10
CA GLU A 140 -12.85 -11.89 -3.91
C GLU A 140 -14.27 -11.32 -4.13
N GLU A 141 -14.53 -10.11 -3.65
CA GLU A 141 -15.80 -9.39 -3.89
C GLU A 141 -16.00 -9.08 -5.38
N ALA A 142 -14.95 -8.61 -6.06
CA ALA A 142 -14.99 -8.37 -7.50
C ALA A 142 -15.23 -9.66 -8.30
N GLN A 143 -14.65 -10.78 -7.88
CA GLN A 143 -14.90 -12.09 -8.49
C GLN A 143 -16.35 -12.56 -8.27
N LYS A 144 -16.91 -12.37 -7.07
CA LYS A 144 -18.33 -12.64 -6.79
C LYS A 144 -19.25 -11.80 -7.65
N GLY A 145 -18.95 -10.51 -7.80
CA GLY A 145 -19.68 -9.60 -8.69
C GLY A 145 -19.65 -10.06 -10.15
N ARG A 146 -18.48 -10.51 -10.64
CA ARG A 146 -18.33 -11.06 -11.99
C ARG A 146 -19.15 -12.33 -12.20
N HIS A 147 -19.13 -13.27 -11.26
CA HIS A 147 -19.94 -14.49 -11.36
C HIS A 147 -21.44 -14.20 -11.36
N LEU A 148 -21.90 -13.21 -10.58
CA LEU A 148 -23.29 -12.77 -10.60
C LEU A 148 -23.67 -12.18 -11.96
N ALA A 149 -22.81 -11.34 -12.54
CA ALA A 149 -23.02 -10.75 -13.87
C ALA A 149 -23.02 -11.82 -14.97
N GLU A 150 -22.12 -12.80 -14.91
CA GLU A 150 -22.08 -13.94 -15.84
C GLU A 150 -23.36 -14.79 -15.74
N ALA A 151 -23.87 -15.04 -14.53
CA ALA A 151 -25.13 -15.75 -14.31
C ALA A 151 -26.35 -14.97 -14.88
N GLN A 152 -26.37 -13.64 -14.73
CA GLN A 152 -27.40 -12.79 -15.34
C GLN A 152 -27.34 -12.83 -16.87
N LEU A 153 -26.14 -12.79 -17.45
CA LEU A 153 -25.94 -12.93 -18.89
C LEU A 153 -26.45 -14.27 -19.42
N GLN A 154 -26.16 -15.37 -18.72
CA GLN A 154 -26.67 -16.70 -19.09
C GLN A 154 -28.20 -16.75 -19.03
N ARG A 155 -28.81 -16.14 -18.00
CA ARG A 155 -30.27 -16.06 -17.88
C ARG A 155 -30.88 -15.27 -19.04
N LEU A 156 -30.34 -14.11 -19.37
CA LEU A 156 -30.80 -13.31 -20.52
C LEU A 156 -30.63 -14.06 -21.85
N GLN A 157 -29.53 -14.81 -22.02
CA GLN A 157 -29.35 -15.67 -23.19
C GLN A 157 -30.43 -16.76 -23.27
N THR A 158 -30.77 -17.40 -22.16
CA THR A 158 -31.85 -18.40 -22.13
C THR A 158 -33.22 -17.78 -22.44
N GLU A 159 -33.53 -16.63 -21.86
CA GLU A 159 -34.79 -15.90 -22.11
C GLU A 159 -34.89 -15.46 -23.58
N LEU A 160 -33.80 -14.95 -24.17
CA LEU A 160 -33.75 -14.59 -25.59
C LEU A 160 -33.91 -15.80 -26.51
N SER A 161 -33.26 -16.93 -26.18
CA SER A 161 -33.41 -18.17 -26.97
C SER A 161 -34.85 -18.70 -26.94
N GLY A 162 -35.52 -18.61 -25.79
CA GLY A 162 -36.93 -18.97 -25.66
C GLY A 162 -37.85 -18.04 -26.44
N ALA A 163 -37.61 -16.73 -26.41
CA ALA A 163 -38.37 -15.77 -27.19
C ALA A 163 -38.23 -16.00 -28.70
N LEU A 164 -37.01 -16.29 -29.18
CA LEU A 164 -36.76 -16.61 -30.59
C LEU A 164 -37.46 -17.91 -31.02
N GLN A 165 -37.53 -18.90 -30.14
CA GLN A 165 -38.26 -20.14 -30.41
C GLN A 165 -39.77 -19.89 -30.57
N LEU A 166 -40.38 -19.09 -29.67
CA LEU A 166 -41.79 -18.71 -29.77
C LEU A 166 -42.09 -17.94 -31.06
N VAL A 167 -41.22 -17.01 -31.47
CA VAL A 167 -41.37 -16.29 -32.75
C VAL A 167 -41.26 -17.24 -33.94
N GLY A 168 -40.39 -18.26 -33.86
CA GLY A 168 -40.28 -19.32 -34.86
C GLY A 168 -41.55 -20.15 -34.98
N GLU A 169 -42.14 -20.55 -33.85
CA GLU A 169 -43.39 -21.29 -33.77
C GLU A 169 -44.57 -20.48 -34.33
N GLU A 170 -44.68 -19.20 -33.97
CA GLU A 170 -45.71 -18.29 -34.47
C GLU A 170 -45.60 -18.09 -36.00
N ASN A 171 -44.38 -17.92 -36.51
CA ASN A 171 -44.14 -17.82 -37.96
C ASN A 171 -44.56 -19.10 -38.70
N ALA A 172 -44.24 -20.28 -38.15
CA ALA A 172 -44.65 -21.55 -38.75
C ALA A 172 -46.18 -21.70 -38.76
N ARG A 173 -46.84 -21.26 -37.69
CA ARG A 173 -48.30 -21.25 -37.61
C ARG A 173 -48.91 -20.31 -38.65
N LEU A 174 -48.42 -19.07 -38.76
CA LEU A 174 -48.91 -18.09 -39.74
C LEU A 174 -48.70 -18.58 -41.18
N GLN A 175 -47.58 -19.24 -41.47
CA GLN A 175 -47.34 -19.87 -42.78
C GLN A 175 -48.40 -20.96 -43.08
N GLY A 176 -48.75 -21.80 -42.11
CA GLY A 176 -49.80 -22.79 -42.25
C GLY A 176 -51.19 -22.17 -42.49
N GLU A 177 -51.53 -21.10 -41.77
CA GLU A 177 -52.79 -20.37 -41.99
C GLU A 177 -52.87 -19.75 -43.40
N VAL A 178 -51.76 -19.19 -43.90
CA VAL A 178 -51.67 -18.65 -45.26
C VAL A 178 -51.86 -19.74 -46.33
N GLU A 179 -51.22 -20.90 -46.16
CA GLU A 179 -51.39 -22.04 -47.08
C GLU A 179 -52.82 -22.60 -47.05
N ALA A 180 -53.46 -22.67 -45.87
CA ALA A 180 -54.84 -23.09 -45.73
C ALA A 180 -55.81 -22.13 -46.42
N LEU A 181 -55.61 -20.81 -46.26
CA LEU A 181 -56.41 -19.79 -46.94
C LEU A 181 -56.23 -19.84 -48.46
N LYS A 182 -55.01 -20.07 -48.94
CA LYS A 182 -54.72 -20.24 -50.36
C LYS A 182 -55.47 -21.45 -50.93
N SER A 183 -55.42 -22.58 -50.22
CA SER A 183 -56.14 -23.81 -50.59
C SER A 183 -57.66 -23.62 -50.59
N ARG A 184 -58.20 -22.87 -49.61
CA ARG A 184 -59.64 -22.54 -49.54
C ARG A 184 -60.08 -21.67 -50.71
N LYS A 185 -59.27 -20.68 -51.09
CA LYS A 185 -59.54 -19.80 -52.25
C LYS A 185 -59.48 -20.57 -53.57
N GLU A 186 -58.58 -21.54 -53.69
CA GLU A 186 -58.52 -22.44 -54.85
C GLU A 186 -59.76 -23.36 -54.91
N ALA A 187 -60.28 -23.83 -53.77
CA ALA A 187 -61.52 -24.63 -53.72
C ALA A 187 -62.79 -23.81 -53.97
N GLU A 188 -62.82 -22.54 -53.57
CA GLU A 188 -63.95 -21.63 -53.79
C GLU A 188 -64.05 -21.17 -55.27
N ALA A 189 -62.95 -21.21 -56.01
CA ALA A 189 -62.92 -20.93 -57.45
C ALA A 189 -63.61 -22.00 -58.32
N ASP A 190 -63.93 -23.18 -57.77
CA ASP A 190 -64.62 -24.28 -58.46
C ASP A 190 -66.16 -24.31 -58.21
N ALA A 191 -66.72 -23.33 -57.48
CA ALA A 191 -68.16 -23.26 -57.25
C ALA A 191 -68.92 -22.62 -58.44
N PRO A 192 -70.03 -23.21 -58.92
CA PRO A 192 -70.75 -22.71 -60.09
C PRO A 192 -71.45 -21.36 -59.82
N PRO A 193 -71.44 -20.42 -60.78
CA PRO A 193 -72.01 -19.09 -60.62
C PRO A 193 -73.54 -19.14 -60.60
N HIS A 194 -74.15 -18.76 -59.48
CA HIS A 194 -75.58 -18.49 -59.42
C HIS A 194 -75.89 -17.11 -60.02
N THR A 195 -76.65 -17.10 -61.11
CA THR A 195 -77.13 -15.90 -61.79
C THR A 195 -78.37 -15.34 -61.10
N ASN A 196 -78.31 -14.09 -60.63
CA ASN A 196 -79.50 -13.32 -60.24
C ASN A 196 -79.36 -11.87 -60.70
N THR A 197 -80.21 -11.48 -61.66
CA THR A 197 -80.18 -10.23 -62.43
C THR A 197 -81.07 -9.14 -61.81
N SER A 198 -80.74 -8.73 -60.58
CA SER A 198 -81.32 -7.52 -59.96
C SER A 198 -80.32 -6.90 -58.97
N VAL A 199 -79.07 -6.74 -59.41
CA VAL A 199 -77.94 -6.33 -58.56
C VAL A 199 -77.19 -5.12 -59.12
N GLU A 200 -77.46 -4.61 -60.33
CA GLU A 200 -76.60 -3.61 -60.98
C GLU A 200 -76.42 -2.29 -60.19
N ASN A 201 -77.44 -1.79 -59.48
CA ASN A 201 -77.26 -0.61 -58.62
C ASN A 201 -76.59 -0.93 -57.26
N ALA A 202 -76.80 -2.14 -56.73
CA ALA A 202 -76.11 -2.60 -55.52
C ALA A 202 -74.67 -3.05 -55.80
N ALA A 203 -74.37 -3.43 -57.04
CA ALA A 203 -73.04 -3.81 -57.51
C ALA A 203 -72.14 -2.58 -57.63
N GLU A 204 -72.67 -1.43 -58.09
CA GLU A 204 -71.92 -0.17 -58.11
C GLU A 204 -71.62 0.32 -56.69
N ASP A 205 -72.61 0.31 -55.78
CA ASP A 205 -72.40 0.65 -54.36
C ASP A 205 -71.43 -0.33 -53.66
N GLN A 206 -71.52 -1.64 -53.98
CA GLN A 206 -70.58 -2.65 -53.48
C GLN A 206 -69.19 -2.48 -54.08
N GLN A 207 -69.08 -2.09 -55.34
CA GLN A 207 -67.80 -1.86 -56.01
C GLN A 207 -67.11 -0.62 -55.44
N GLU A 208 -67.85 0.46 -55.16
CA GLU A 208 -67.31 1.65 -54.48
C GLU A 208 -66.91 1.33 -53.03
N ALA A 209 -67.73 0.55 -52.30
CA ALA A 209 -67.38 0.09 -50.95
C ALA A 209 -66.14 -0.83 -50.95
N LEU A 210 -66.00 -1.70 -51.95
CA LEU A 210 -64.82 -2.55 -52.13
C LEU A 210 -63.58 -1.72 -52.48
N GLN A 211 -63.69 -0.72 -53.35
CA GLN A 211 -62.59 0.19 -53.66
C GLN A 211 -62.16 0.99 -52.43
N ALA A 212 -63.11 1.51 -51.64
CA ALA A 212 -62.82 2.19 -50.38
C ALA A 212 -62.14 1.26 -49.35
N HIS A 213 -62.55 -0.01 -49.28
CA HIS A 213 -61.92 -1.01 -48.43
C HIS A 213 -60.51 -1.36 -48.88
N ILE A 214 -60.29 -1.51 -50.20
CA ILE A 214 -58.96 -1.73 -50.78
C ILE A 214 -58.03 -0.55 -50.44
N MET A 215 -58.48 0.69 -50.62
CA MET A 215 -57.70 1.88 -50.27
C MET A 215 -57.33 1.91 -48.77
N ARG A 216 -58.26 1.54 -47.88
CA ARG A 216 -57.96 1.43 -46.43
C ARG A 216 -56.96 0.33 -46.12
N LEU A 217 -57.09 -0.85 -46.74
CA LEU A 217 -56.12 -1.92 -46.58
C LEU A 217 -54.73 -1.56 -47.10
N GLU A 218 -54.65 -0.82 -48.21
CA GLU A 218 -53.39 -0.31 -48.75
C GLU A 218 -52.75 0.71 -47.80
N GLU A 219 -53.55 1.59 -47.19
CA GLU A 219 -53.09 2.54 -46.16
C GLU A 219 -52.61 1.81 -44.90
N ASP A 220 -53.36 0.84 -44.38
CA ASP A 220 -52.97 0.04 -43.21
C ASP A 220 -51.69 -0.77 -43.49
N LEU A 221 -51.55 -1.33 -44.70
CA LEU A 221 -50.36 -2.06 -45.12
C LEU A 221 -49.15 -1.12 -45.28
N ALA A 222 -49.35 0.11 -45.77
CA ALA A 222 -48.30 1.14 -45.79
C ALA A 222 -47.89 1.55 -44.37
N GLN A 223 -48.84 1.73 -43.45
CA GLN A 223 -48.55 2.02 -42.05
C GLN A 223 -47.81 0.85 -41.36
N ALA A 224 -48.20 -0.39 -41.64
CA ALA A 224 -47.52 -1.58 -41.11
C ALA A 224 -46.08 -1.69 -41.62
N ARG A 225 -45.84 -1.43 -42.92
CA ARG A 225 -44.48 -1.37 -43.50
C ARG A 225 -43.64 -0.27 -42.85
N LEU A 226 -44.20 0.92 -42.64
CA LEU A 226 -43.50 2.01 -41.95
C LEU A 226 -43.13 1.63 -40.52
N ARG A 227 -44.04 0.99 -39.77
CA ARG A 227 -43.75 0.49 -38.40
C ARG A 227 -42.67 -0.59 -38.43
N GLN A 228 -42.69 -1.48 -39.42
CA GLN A 228 -41.66 -2.50 -39.59
C GLN A 228 -40.29 -1.87 -39.88
N GLU A 229 -40.22 -0.91 -40.81
CA GLU A 229 -38.99 -0.18 -41.12
C GLU A 229 -38.45 0.60 -39.90
N GLN A 230 -39.34 1.24 -39.13
CA GLN A 230 -38.97 1.91 -37.88
C GLN A 230 -38.45 0.91 -36.83
N SER A 231 -39.07 -0.27 -36.73
CA SER A 231 -38.63 -1.33 -35.82
C SER A 231 -37.26 -1.88 -36.22
N THR A 232 -37.03 -2.16 -37.50
CA THR A 232 -35.71 -2.63 -37.99
C THR A 232 -34.65 -1.55 -37.81
N ALA A 233 -34.97 -0.28 -38.06
CA ALA A 233 -34.04 0.83 -37.81
C ALA A 233 -33.72 0.99 -36.32
N ALA A 234 -34.68 0.76 -35.43
CA ALA A 234 -34.45 0.76 -33.99
C ALA A 234 -33.57 -0.42 -33.55
N GLN A 235 -33.81 -1.62 -34.08
CA GLN A 235 -32.98 -2.80 -33.84
C GLN A 235 -31.54 -2.58 -34.30
N ASP A 236 -31.34 -2.02 -35.50
CA ASP A 236 -30.01 -1.70 -36.01
C ASP A 236 -29.28 -0.70 -35.11
N ARG A 237 -29.97 0.35 -34.63
CA ARG A 237 -29.40 1.34 -33.69
C ARG A 237 -29.00 0.71 -32.37
N ILE A 238 -29.81 -0.19 -31.82
CA ILE A 238 -29.49 -0.93 -30.59
C ILE A 238 -28.27 -1.82 -30.82
N LEU A 239 -28.21 -2.51 -31.96
CA LEU A 239 -27.11 -3.41 -32.29
C LEU A 239 -25.79 -2.65 -32.54
N THR A 240 -25.83 -1.46 -33.15
CA THR A 240 -24.67 -0.58 -33.27
C THR A 240 -24.22 -0.05 -31.90
N ALA A 241 -25.15 0.41 -31.05
CA ALA A 241 -24.83 0.88 -29.71
C ALA A 241 -24.22 -0.22 -28.84
N ALA A 242 -24.73 -1.45 -28.94
CA ALA A 242 -24.19 -2.61 -28.24
C ALA A 242 -22.78 -2.97 -28.71
N LYS A 243 -22.49 -2.86 -30.01
CA LYS A 243 -21.14 -3.06 -30.57
C LYS A 243 -20.17 -2.01 -30.05
N GLU A 244 -20.54 -0.74 -30.09
CA GLU A 244 -19.72 0.36 -29.56
C GLU A 244 -19.44 0.20 -28.06
N ALA A 245 -20.45 -0.17 -27.27
CA ALA A 245 -20.28 -0.45 -25.85
C ALA A 245 -19.32 -1.62 -25.60
N SER A 246 -19.44 -2.70 -26.39
CA SER A 246 -18.53 -3.85 -26.30
C SER A 246 -17.09 -3.47 -26.65
N GLU A 247 -16.88 -2.61 -27.66
CA GLU A 247 -15.56 -2.12 -28.02
C GLU A 247 -14.95 -1.24 -26.92
N ARG A 248 -15.74 -0.33 -26.32
CA ARG A 248 -15.30 0.46 -25.16
C ARG A 248 -14.86 -0.43 -24.01
N LEU A 249 -15.69 -1.40 -23.62
CA LEU A 249 -15.34 -2.35 -22.54
C LEU A 249 -14.09 -3.17 -22.86
N ARG A 250 -13.87 -3.57 -24.13
CA ARG A 250 -12.63 -4.24 -24.54
C ARG A 250 -11.41 -3.35 -24.40
N THR A 251 -11.52 -2.06 -24.76
CA THR A 251 -10.41 -1.11 -24.59
C THR A 251 -10.10 -0.83 -23.13
N GLU A 252 -11.12 -0.68 -22.28
CA GLU A 252 -10.95 -0.51 -20.84
C GLU A 252 -10.31 -1.76 -20.22
N LEU A 253 -10.78 -2.96 -20.58
CA LEU A 253 -10.20 -4.22 -20.10
C LEU A 253 -8.73 -4.36 -20.53
N ALA A 254 -8.38 -3.95 -21.76
CA ALA A 254 -7.00 -3.91 -22.21
C ALA A 254 -6.15 -2.92 -21.40
N GLN A 255 -6.65 -1.72 -21.12
CA GLN A 255 -5.96 -0.73 -20.28
C GLN A 255 -5.76 -1.25 -18.84
N HIS A 256 -6.79 -1.85 -18.24
CA HIS A 256 -6.69 -2.46 -16.92
C HIS A 256 -5.68 -3.61 -16.88
N LYS A 257 -5.60 -4.42 -17.94
CA LYS A 257 -4.61 -5.48 -18.06
C LYS A 257 -3.18 -4.93 -18.11
N THR A 258 -2.95 -3.86 -18.87
CA THR A 258 -1.64 -3.17 -18.90
C THR A 258 -1.27 -2.60 -17.53
N ARG A 259 -2.22 -1.95 -16.84
CA ARG A 259 -2.00 -1.45 -15.46
C ARG A 259 -1.67 -2.57 -14.48
N LEU A 260 -2.37 -3.71 -14.57
CA LEU A 260 -2.06 -4.88 -13.75
C LEU A 260 -0.66 -5.42 -14.03
N GLN A 261 -0.22 -5.47 -15.29
CA GLN A 261 1.15 -5.85 -15.63
C GLN A 261 2.19 -4.86 -15.09
N GLU A 262 1.90 -3.56 -15.10
CA GLU A 262 2.77 -2.55 -14.47
C GLU A 262 2.87 -2.75 -12.95
N LEU A 263 1.75 -3.07 -12.29
CA LEU A 263 1.70 -3.39 -10.87
C LEU A 263 2.42 -4.70 -10.55
N GLU A 264 2.31 -5.72 -11.39
CA GLU A 264 3.04 -6.99 -11.28
C GLU A 264 4.57 -6.79 -11.38
N ASN A 265 5.02 -5.72 -12.07
CA ASN A 265 6.43 -5.36 -12.18
C ASN A 265 6.94 -4.48 -11.02
N LEU A 266 6.06 -3.99 -10.12
CA LEU A 266 6.47 -3.20 -8.95
C LEU A 266 7.40 -3.94 -7.98
N PRO A 267 7.20 -5.23 -7.65
CA PRO A 267 8.10 -5.97 -6.77
C PRO A 267 9.53 -6.05 -7.31
N GLU A 268 9.70 -6.21 -8.62
CA GLU A 268 11.03 -6.21 -9.24
C GLU A 268 11.68 -4.82 -9.16
N ARG A 269 10.91 -3.76 -9.41
CA ARG A 269 11.38 -2.38 -9.23
C ARG A 269 11.76 -2.09 -7.78
N LEU A 270 10.97 -2.57 -6.81
CA LEU A 270 11.26 -2.44 -5.38
C LEU A 270 12.54 -3.19 -5.01
N LYS A 271 12.74 -4.43 -5.50
CA LYS A 271 14.01 -5.15 -5.31
C LYS A 271 15.22 -4.39 -5.82
N VAL A 272 15.14 -3.80 -7.02
CA VAL A 272 16.23 -2.97 -7.58
C VAL A 272 16.49 -1.74 -6.72
N LEU A 273 15.44 -1.10 -6.20
CA LEU A 273 15.57 0.04 -5.28
C LEU A 273 16.17 -0.37 -3.93
N GLU A 274 15.76 -1.50 -3.37
CA GLU A 274 16.31 -2.05 -2.13
C GLU A 274 17.80 -2.42 -2.28
N GLU A 275 18.17 -3.06 -3.39
CA GLU A 275 19.57 -3.35 -3.71
C GLU A 275 20.39 -2.07 -3.86
N SER A 276 19.86 -1.05 -4.53
CA SER A 276 20.55 0.23 -4.67
C SER A 276 20.69 0.96 -3.33
N ARG A 277 19.66 0.94 -2.47
CA ARG A 277 19.70 1.45 -1.10
C ARG A 277 20.75 0.72 -0.27
N ARG A 278 20.80 -0.62 -0.35
CA ARG A 278 21.80 -1.44 0.36
C ARG A 278 23.22 -1.09 -0.08
N ARG A 279 23.47 -0.97 -1.39
CA ARG A 279 24.78 -0.54 -1.92
C ARG A 279 25.18 0.85 -1.41
N LEU A 280 24.26 1.79 -1.37
CA LEU A 280 24.53 3.13 -0.83
C LEU A 280 24.82 3.10 0.68
N GLN A 281 24.11 2.27 1.44
CA GLN A 281 24.39 2.07 2.86
C GLN A 281 25.76 1.44 3.11
N GLU A 282 26.14 0.42 2.32
CA GLU A 282 27.46 -0.20 2.38
C GLU A 282 28.57 0.81 2.02
N GLN A 283 28.36 1.66 1.00
CA GLN A 283 29.29 2.74 0.65
C GLN A 283 29.44 3.79 1.76
N LEU A 284 28.35 4.19 2.40
CA LEU A 284 28.40 5.13 3.53
C LEU A 284 29.11 4.50 4.74
N ALA A 285 28.85 3.23 5.02
CA ALA A 285 29.53 2.50 6.09
C ALA A 285 31.04 2.39 5.83
N SER A 286 31.46 2.09 4.60
CA SER A 286 32.88 2.08 4.20
C SER A 286 33.54 3.43 4.42
N ARG A 287 32.92 4.52 3.94
CA ARG A 287 33.46 5.89 4.12
C ARG A 287 33.55 6.29 5.59
N HIS A 288 32.59 5.89 6.41
CA HIS A 288 32.65 6.15 7.84
C HIS A 288 33.74 5.33 8.54
N ALA A 289 34.00 4.10 8.10
CA ALA A 289 35.11 3.30 8.60
C ALA A 289 36.46 3.92 8.21
N GLU A 290 36.64 4.29 6.93
CA GLU A 290 37.83 4.99 6.42
C GLU A 290 38.10 6.29 7.21
N SER A 291 37.08 7.13 7.38
CA SER A 291 37.21 8.38 8.15
C SER A 291 37.55 8.14 9.63
N ARG A 292 37.05 7.06 10.24
CA ARG A 292 37.42 6.71 11.63
C ARG A 292 38.87 6.23 11.72
N GLU A 293 39.35 5.47 10.74
CA GLU A 293 40.76 5.04 10.67
C GLU A 293 41.69 6.23 10.46
N GLU A 294 41.33 7.17 9.58
CA GLU A 294 42.09 8.42 9.37
C GLU A 294 42.15 9.27 10.65
N MET A 295 41.03 9.43 11.35
CA MET A 295 40.98 10.16 12.62
C MET A 295 41.79 9.45 13.72
N ALA A 296 41.76 8.12 13.77
CA ALA A 296 42.57 7.35 14.72
C ALA A 296 44.08 7.48 14.42
N ALA A 297 44.47 7.45 13.14
CA ALA A 297 45.85 7.64 12.72
C ALA A 297 46.37 9.05 13.05
N LEU A 298 45.55 10.09 12.81
CA LEU A 298 45.88 11.47 13.20
C LEU A 298 46.02 11.62 14.72
N THR A 299 45.13 10.99 15.49
CA THR A 299 45.19 11.02 16.97
C THR A 299 46.47 10.33 17.47
N ALA A 300 46.83 9.18 16.91
CA ALA A 300 48.07 8.49 17.27
C ALA A 300 49.32 9.31 16.91
N SER A 301 49.34 9.96 15.75
CA SER A 301 50.45 10.84 15.33
C SER A 301 50.60 12.06 16.25
N LEU A 302 49.48 12.65 16.70
CA LEU A 302 49.52 13.74 17.69
C LEU A 302 50.08 13.28 19.03
N GLN A 303 49.65 12.12 19.53
CA GLN A 303 50.17 11.54 20.79
C GLN A 303 51.67 11.24 20.72
N GLU A 304 52.15 10.69 19.60
CA GLU A 304 53.58 10.45 19.39
C GLU A 304 54.37 11.76 19.38
N ARG A 305 53.82 12.81 18.76
CA ARG A 305 54.44 14.13 18.74
C ARG A 305 54.46 14.81 20.11
N GLU A 306 53.39 14.71 20.89
CA GLU A 306 53.35 15.19 22.28
C GLU A 306 54.40 14.50 23.15
N ARG A 307 54.56 13.19 22.99
CA ARG A 307 55.61 12.43 23.68
C ARG A 307 57.01 12.91 23.30
N LEU A 308 57.28 13.13 22.01
CA LEU A 308 58.57 13.66 21.55
C LEU A 308 58.84 15.07 22.09
N LEU A 309 57.82 15.92 22.20
CA LEU A 309 57.96 17.24 22.81
C LEU A 309 58.31 17.15 24.29
N LEU A 310 57.66 16.25 25.05
CA LEU A 310 58.00 15.99 26.45
C LEU A 310 59.44 15.50 26.62
N GLU A 311 59.89 14.53 25.80
CA GLU A 311 61.28 14.05 25.82
C GLU A 311 62.28 15.19 25.53
N LYS A 312 61.93 16.10 24.61
CA LYS A 312 62.76 17.28 24.30
C LYS A 312 62.77 18.32 25.42
N GLU A 313 61.66 18.51 26.13
CA GLU A 313 61.60 19.39 27.30
C GLU A 313 62.42 18.84 28.46
N GLU A 314 62.39 17.54 28.72
CA GLU A 314 63.25 16.88 29.71
C GLU A 314 64.75 17.04 29.37
N GLN A 315 65.12 16.89 28.08
CA GLN A 315 66.49 17.15 27.61
C GLN A 315 66.91 18.61 27.85
N LEU A 316 66.03 19.56 27.57
CA LEU A 316 66.27 20.98 27.82
C LEU A 316 66.44 21.29 29.31
N GLU A 317 65.63 20.68 30.18
CA GLU A 317 65.79 20.82 31.63
C GLU A 317 67.10 20.22 32.12
N ALA A 318 67.50 19.06 31.61
CA ALA A 318 68.78 18.45 31.95
C ALA A 318 69.96 19.35 31.59
N LEU A 319 69.96 19.92 30.37
CA LEU A 319 70.99 20.86 29.93
C LEU A 319 71.01 22.15 30.75
N ARG A 320 69.84 22.66 31.18
CA ARG A 320 69.77 23.82 32.09
C ARG A 320 70.40 23.52 33.44
N ARG A 321 70.16 22.33 34.00
CA ARG A 321 70.77 21.89 35.27
C ARG A 321 72.29 21.75 35.12
N GLU A 322 72.75 21.16 34.02
CA GLU A 322 74.19 21.04 33.72
C GLU A 322 74.86 22.41 33.58
N LYS A 323 74.23 23.35 32.83
CA LYS A 323 74.71 24.73 32.73
C LYS A 323 74.85 25.39 34.11
N GLN A 324 73.82 25.25 34.96
CA GLN A 324 73.84 25.83 36.31
C GLN A 324 74.97 25.23 37.16
N GLN A 325 75.21 23.92 37.08
CA GLN A 325 76.33 23.27 37.78
C GLN A 325 77.69 23.77 37.30
N LEU A 326 77.85 23.99 35.98
CA LEU A 326 79.08 24.55 35.42
C LEU A 326 79.30 26.01 35.83
N GLU A 327 78.24 26.82 35.90
CA GLU A 327 78.31 28.20 36.42
C GLU A 327 78.71 28.21 37.90
N GLU A 328 78.12 27.35 38.73
CA GLU A 328 78.51 27.21 40.14
C GLU A 328 79.98 26.77 40.30
N GLN A 329 80.46 25.83 39.47
CA GLN A 329 81.87 25.43 39.46
C GLN A 329 82.80 26.57 39.05
N LYS A 330 82.42 27.34 38.03
CA LYS A 330 83.17 28.52 37.58
C LYS A 330 83.29 29.56 38.70
N ASP A 331 82.21 29.82 39.43
CA ASP A 331 82.22 30.77 40.54
C ASP A 331 83.12 30.30 41.70
N ILE A 332 83.08 29.01 42.04
CA ILE A 332 83.97 28.42 43.07
C ILE A 332 85.44 28.55 42.66
N LEU A 333 85.76 28.24 41.39
CA LEU A 333 87.13 28.37 40.88
C LEU A 333 87.59 29.83 40.84
N ALA A 334 86.74 30.76 40.41
CA ALA A 334 87.02 32.19 40.41
C ALA A 334 87.27 32.71 41.84
N GLU A 335 86.51 32.25 42.83
CA GLU A 335 86.74 32.61 44.24
C GLU A 335 88.05 32.02 44.76
N SER A 336 88.41 30.79 44.37
CA SER A 336 89.69 30.17 44.72
C SER A 336 90.88 30.94 44.12
N LEU A 337 90.75 31.42 42.88
CA LEU A 337 91.74 32.25 42.20
C LEU A 337 91.91 33.60 42.91
N ARG A 338 90.79 34.26 43.28
CA ARG A 338 90.86 35.51 44.06
C ARG A 338 91.53 35.30 45.42
N LYS A 339 91.29 34.16 46.08
CA LYS A 339 91.96 33.81 47.34
C LYS A 339 93.45 33.59 47.14
N SER A 340 93.87 32.93 46.05
CA SER A 340 95.30 32.75 45.74
C SER A 340 95.97 34.06 45.37
N GLU A 341 95.31 34.92 44.58
CA GLU A 341 95.77 36.27 44.24
C GLU A 341 95.93 37.15 45.49
N ASN A 342 94.93 37.16 46.38
CA ASN A 342 95.01 37.90 47.64
C ASN A 342 96.12 37.35 48.55
N ALA A 343 96.28 36.04 48.64
CA ALA A 343 97.39 35.42 49.39
C ALA A 343 98.76 35.73 48.77
N SER A 344 98.83 35.90 47.45
CA SER A 344 100.03 36.36 46.73
C SER A 344 100.34 37.82 47.06
N VAL A 345 99.34 38.69 47.06
CA VAL A 345 99.49 40.11 47.45
C VAL A 345 99.88 40.25 48.91
N GLU A 346 99.27 39.48 49.83
CA GLU A 346 99.67 39.46 51.25
C GLU A 346 101.10 38.94 51.44
N ALA A 347 101.51 37.92 50.68
CA ALA A 347 102.89 37.44 50.68
C ALA A 347 103.87 38.52 50.16
N ALA A 348 103.51 39.24 49.10
CA ALA A 348 104.30 40.35 48.56
C ALA A 348 104.40 41.53 49.55
N GLN A 349 103.33 41.86 50.26
CA GLN A 349 103.33 42.91 51.30
C GLN A 349 104.17 42.49 52.53
N LEU A 350 104.13 41.21 52.92
CA LEU A 350 105.03 40.67 53.95
C LEU A 350 106.50 40.71 53.49
N GLN A 351 106.76 40.45 52.21
CA GLN A 351 108.08 40.55 51.61
C GLN A 351 108.57 42.00 51.56
N GLU A 352 107.71 42.97 51.26
CA GLU A 352 108.03 44.40 51.30
C GLU A 352 108.30 44.86 52.75
N ARG A 353 107.53 44.38 53.73
CA ARG A 353 107.81 44.62 55.16
C ARG A 353 109.12 44.00 55.63
N LEU A 354 109.45 42.79 55.17
CA LEU A 354 110.75 42.14 55.44
C LEU A 354 111.90 42.90 54.76
N GLN A 355 111.70 43.42 53.55
CA GLN A 355 112.67 44.29 52.87
C GLN A 355 112.83 45.63 53.61
N ALA A 356 111.74 46.21 54.11
CA ALA A 356 111.77 47.42 54.95
C ALA A 356 112.44 47.18 56.31
N GLU A 357 112.23 46.03 56.96
CA GLU A 357 112.96 45.62 58.17
C GLU A 357 114.44 45.33 57.88
N SER A 358 114.77 44.80 56.69
CA SER A 358 116.16 44.61 56.25
C SER A 358 116.87 45.95 56.00
N LEU A 359 116.15 46.97 55.53
CA LEU A 359 116.61 48.35 55.39
C LEU A 359 116.73 49.05 56.75
N ALA A 360 115.84 48.77 57.69
CA ALA A 360 115.95 49.25 59.07
C ALA A 360 117.09 48.59 59.86
N ARG A 361 117.53 47.38 59.47
CA ARG A 361 118.72 46.69 60.01
C ARG A 361 120.04 47.11 59.34
N LYS A 362 120.04 48.01 58.35
CA LYS A 362 121.26 48.54 57.70
C LYS A 362 121.94 49.70 58.45
N THR A 363 121.53 50.02 59.67
CA THR A 363 122.19 51.00 60.55
C THR A 363 122.78 50.38 61.82
N ALA A 364 123.23 49.13 61.76
CA ALA A 364 124.10 48.53 62.78
C ALA A 364 125.15 47.66 62.09
N GLU A 365 126.38 48.18 62.07
CA GLU A 365 127.55 47.59 61.41
C GLU A 365 127.98 46.26 62.07
N GLU A 366 128.58 45.40 61.24
CA GLU A 366 129.44 44.24 61.59
C GLU A 366 128.80 42.87 61.91
N GLU A 367 127.97 42.30 61.01
CA GLU A 367 127.87 40.83 60.86
C GLU A 367 127.61 40.43 59.39
N GLY A 368 128.61 40.63 58.52
CA GLY A 368 128.48 40.56 57.05
C GLY A 368 128.73 39.22 56.36
N ALA A 369 129.24 38.18 57.03
CA ALA A 369 129.76 37.00 56.32
C ALA A 369 128.97 35.69 56.47
N ARG A 370 128.05 35.55 57.44
CA ARG A 370 127.21 34.33 57.61
C ARG A 370 125.74 34.52 57.22
N ARG A 371 125.30 35.76 56.97
CA ARG A 371 123.92 36.06 56.55
C ARG A 371 123.71 35.96 55.03
N ALA A 372 124.78 35.99 54.23
CA ALA A 372 124.69 35.88 52.77
C ALA A 372 124.27 34.46 52.31
N GLU A 373 124.87 33.40 52.88
CA GLU A 373 124.54 32.01 52.50
C GLU A 373 123.13 31.58 52.97
N ALA A 374 122.66 32.09 54.12
CA ALA A 374 121.30 31.82 54.59
C ALA A 374 120.23 32.54 53.75
N LEU A 375 120.51 33.75 53.28
CA LEU A 375 119.61 34.49 52.37
C LEU A 375 119.56 33.88 50.98
N GLU A 376 120.67 33.31 50.48
CA GLU A 376 120.71 32.68 49.17
C GLU A 376 119.92 31.35 49.15
N MET A 377 120.00 30.57 50.23
CA MET A 377 119.21 29.34 50.38
C MET A 377 117.71 29.63 50.54
N GLN A 378 117.36 30.73 51.22
CA GLN A 378 115.97 31.16 51.40
C GLN A 378 115.39 31.75 50.10
N LEU A 379 116.21 32.44 49.31
CA LEU A 379 115.84 32.92 47.97
C LEU A 379 115.58 31.75 47.00
N GLN A 380 116.39 30.69 47.05
CA GLN A 380 116.17 29.50 46.24
C GLN A 380 114.89 28.74 46.62
N GLN A 381 114.55 28.66 47.92
CA GLN A 381 113.27 28.07 48.35
C GLN A 381 112.06 28.92 47.92
N GLN A 382 112.20 30.25 47.91
CA GLN A 382 111.15 31.15 47.42
C GLN A 382 110.95 31.04 45.91
N GLN A 383 112.04 30.97 45.14
CA GLN A 383 111.95 30.76 43.69
C GLN A 383 111.29 29.42 43.34
N ALA A 384 111.59 28.34 44.08
CA ALA A 384 110.91 27.07 43.90
C ALA A 384 109.41 27.16 44.23
N ALA A 385 109.03 27.82 45.33
CA ALA A 385 107.63 28.02 45.69
C ALA A 385 106.86 28.88 44.67
N GLU A 386 107.48 29.94 44.14
CA GLU A 386 106.91 30.77 43.07
C GLU A 386 106.72 29.98 41.77
N THR A 387 107.65 29.11 41.39
CA THR A 387 107.48 28.25 40.21
C THR A 387 106.31 27.28 40.37
N THR A 388 106.14 26.65 41.54
CA THR A 388 104.98 25.78 41.80
C THR A 388 103.67 26.55 41.81
N ARG A 389 103.64 27.79 42.31
CA ARG A 389 102.45 28.66 42.24
C ARG A 389 102.11 29.05 40.81
N ALA A 390 103.11 29.46 40.02
CA ALA A 390 102.91 29.81 38.62
C ALA A 390 102.41 28.61 37.79
N GLU A 391 102.84 27.39 38.11
CA GLU A 391 102.32 26.17 37.50
C GLU A 391 100.87 25.88 37.92
N THR A 392 100.51 26.08 39.20
CA THR A 392 99.11 25.94 39.64
C THR A 392 98.20 27.01 39.03
N GLU A 393 98.66 28.26 38.90
CA GLU A 393 97.90 29.33 38.23
C GLU A 393 97.72 29.04 36.74
N LYS A 394 98.75 28.51 36.07
CA LYS A 394 98.61 28.04 34.68
C LYS A 394 97.64 26.89 34.55
N GLY A 395 97.66 25.93 35.49
CA GLY A 395 96.72 24.80 35.52
C GLY A 395 95.27 25.27 35.69
N LEU A 396 95.02 26.13 36.67
CA LEU A 396 93.69 26.72 36.91
C LEU A 396 93.20 27.55 35.72
N LYS A 397 94.10 28.29 35.07
CA LYS A 397 93.75 29.10 33.89
C LYS A 397 93.38 28.22 32.70
N ALA A 398 94.10 27.13 32.47
CA ALA A 398 93.76 26.16 31.42
C ALA A 398 92.42 25.43 31.71
N GLU A 399 92.11 25.17 32.98
CA GLU A 399 90.84 24.57 33.39
C GLU A 399 89.66 25.55 33.21
N ILE A 400 89.87 26.84 33.52
CA ILE A 400 88.91 27.90 33.22
C ILE A 400 88.66 28.01 31.71
N ASP A 401 89.71 28.01 30.88
CA ASP A 401 89.58 28.09 29.41
C ASP A 401 88.80 26.88 28.85
N LEU A 402 89.02 25.68 29.41
CA LEU A 402 88.26 24.47 29.04
C LEU A 402 86.78 24.57 29.42
N LEU A 403 86.48 25.06 30.63
CA LEU A 403 85.10 25.29 31.08
C LEU A 403 84.41 26.36 30.23
N GLU A 404 85.11 27.40 29.78
CA GLU A 404 84.57 28.40 28.86
C GLU A 404 84.24 27.82 27.48
N GLN A 405 85.06 26.89 26.97
CA GLN A 405 84.72 26.13 25.76
C GLN A 405 83.48 25.25 25.94
N GLN A 406 83.35 24.57 27.08
CA GLN A 406 82.18 23.75 27.37
C GLN A 406 80.90 24.61 27.54
N LEU A 407 81.00 25.76 28.20
CA LEU A 407 79.92 26.75 28.29
C LEU A 407 79.50 27.25 26.91
N SER A 408 80.47 27.63 26.06
CA SER A 408 80.16 28.04 24.69
C SER A 408 79.44 26.94 23.90
N HIS A 409 79.86 25.69 24.02
CA HIS A 409 79.21 24.57 23.34
C HIS A 409 77.78 24.33 23.84
N THR A 410 77.56 24.39 25.16
CA THR A 410 76.21 24.23 25.74
C THR A 410 75.28 25.39 25.36
N GLU A 411 75.80 26.61 25.22
CA GLU A 411 75.04 27.76 24.71
C GLU A 411 74.63 27.59 23.25
N GLU A 412 75.51 27.04 22.40
CA GLU A 412 75.17 26.67 21.02
C GLU A 412 74.09 25.56 20.96
N GLN A 413 74.16 24.57 21.85
CA GLN A 413 73.13 23.53 21.93
C GLN A 413 71.78 24.11 22.41
N LEU A 414 71.80 24.99 23.41
CA LEU A 414 70.62 25.68 23.91
C LEU A 414 69.94 26.51 22.82
N THR A 415 70.73 27.27 22.04
CA THR A 415 70.21 28.09 20.94
C THR A 415 69.62 27.24 19.80
N ARG A 416 70.23 26.10 19.47
CA ARG A 416 69.64 25.15 18.52
C ARG A 416 68.32 24.57 19.02
N LEU A 417 68.25 24.16 20.27
CA LEU A 417 67.03 23.61 20.85
C LEU A 417 65.93 24.66 21.00
N THR A 418 66.25 25.93 21.27
CA THR A 418 65.24 27.01 21.25
C THR A 418 64.70 27.25 19.84
N MET A 419 65.54 27.22 18.80
CA MET A 419 65.05 27.29 17.42
C MET A 419 64.20 26.07 17.03
N GLU A 420 64.57 24.86 17.46
CA GLU A 420 63.73 23.66 17.28
C GLU A 420 62.38 23.80 17.99
N LYS A 421 62.37 24.34 19.22
CA LYS A 421 61.14 24.62 19.97
C LYS A 421 60.25 25.63 19.24
N GLU A 422 60.80 26.75 18.77
CA GLU A 422 60.06 27.74 17.98
C GLU A 422 59.48 27.15 16.69
N ASN A 423 60.28 26.38 15.94
CA ASN A 423 59.81 25.68 14.75
C ASN A 423 58.70 24.67 15.06
N SER A 424 58.81 23.96 16.19
CA SER A 424 57.79 23.01 16.63
C SER A 424 56.48 23.70 17.02
N ALA A 425 56.57 24.87 17.66
CA ALA A 425 55.44 25.71 18.05
C ALA A 425 54.75 26.30 16.81
N GLN A 426 55.53 26.75 15.82
CA GLN A 426 54.98 27.24 14.57
C GLN A 426 54.20 26.16 13.82
N ARG A 427 54.75 24.94 13.74
CA ARG A 427 54.05 23.80 13.15
C ARG A 427 52.80 23.40 13.95
N ALA A 428 52.80 23.56 15.28
CA ALA A 428 51.61 23.31 16.10
C ALA A 428 50.50 24.34 15.79
N LEU A 429 50.85 25.61 15.63
CA LEU A 429 49.94 26.67 15.22
C LEU A 429 49.33 26.39 13.82
N ASP A 430 50.14 25.90 12.88
CA ASP A 430 49.65 25.56 11.54
C ASP A 430 48.69 24.35 11.57
N LEU A 431 48.98 23.33 12.37
CA LEU A 431 48.06 22.20 12.60
C LEU A 431 46.75 22.65 13.28
N GLU A 432 46.81 23.60 14.22
CA GLU A 432 45.62 24.15 14.86
C GLU A 432 44.72 24.88 13.83
N LYS A 433 45.32 25.62 12.89
CA LYS A 433 44.57 26.25 11.79
C LYS A 433 43.94 25.21 10.86
N GLU A 434 44.65 24.14 10.52
CA GLU A 434 44.08 23.04 9.72
C GLU A 434 42.92 22.36 10.44
N LEU A 435 43.05 22.14 11.75
CA LEU A 435 42.01 21.54 12.58
C LEU A 435 40.77 22.47 12.68
N GLN A 436 40.97 23.78 12.83
CA GLN A 436 39.89 24.77 12.76
C GLN A 436 39.20 24.77 11.39
N ALA A 437 39.95 24.67 10.29
CA ALA A 437 39.38 24.59 8.94
C ALA A 437 38.55 23.31 8.75
N LEU A 438 39.00 22.16 9.29
CA LEU A 438 38.24 20.91 9.29
C LEU A 438 36.96 21.01 10.12
N ILE A 439 37.01 21.66 11.29
CA ILE A 439 35.80 21.93 12.10
C ILE A 439 34.79 22.76 11.31
N GLN A 440 35.24 23.85 10.67
CA GLN A 440 34.36 24.69 9.85
C GLN A 440 33.76 23.91 8.67
N ARG A 441 34.55 23.07 8.00
CA ARG A 441 34.06 22.22 6.92
C ARG A 441 33.03 21.20 7.41
N ASN A 442 33.23 20.58 8.57
CA ASN A 442 32.25 19.68 9.17
C ASN A 442 30.96 20.40 9.55
N GLN A 443 31.04 21.63 10.05
CA GLN A 443 29.86 22.46 10.30
C GLN A 443 29.08 22.77 9.01
N GLN A 444 29.78 23.10 7.92
CA GLN A 444 29.16 23.29 6.60
C GLN A 444 28.46 22.02 6.10
N VAL A 445 29.13 20.86 6.18
CA VAL A 445 28.51 19.58 5.82
C VAL A 445 27.29 19.27 6.70
N GLY A 446 27.34 19.62 7.98
CA GLY A 446 26.18 19.53 8.88
C GLY A 446 24.99 20.37 8.42
N GLN A 447 25.24 21.64 8.05
CA GLN A 447 24.21 22.54 7.52
C GLN A 447 23.66 22.06 6.17
N GLU A 448 24.50 21.52 5.28
CA GLU A 448 24.07 20.88 4.03
C GLU A 448 23.22 19.63 4.28
N ALA A 449 23.54 18.84 5.31
CA ALA A 449 22.73 17.69 5.68
C ALA A 449 21.37 18.09 6.26
N GLU A 450 21.31 19.16 7.06
CA GLU A 450 20.07 19.71 7.60
C GLU A 450 19.17 20.30 6.52
N THR A 451 19.74 21.08 5.60
CA THR A 451 19.00 21.61 4.43
C THR A 451 18.45 20.49 3.56
N ARG A 452 19.23 19.45 3.27
CA ARG A 452 18.72 18.25 2.55
C ARG A 452 17.61 17.54 3.32
N ARG A 453 17.71 17.40 4.65
CA ARG A 453 16.62 16.83 5.46
C ARG A 453 15.34 17.66 5.36
N ALA A 454 15.46 18.99 5.40
CA ALA A 454 14.32 19.89 5.23
C ALA A 454 13.71 19.77 3.82
N GLU A 455 14.52 19.65 2.77
CA GLU A 455 14.05 19.39 1.40
C GLU A 455 13.32 18.05 1.27
N TRP A 456 13.84 16.99 1.90
CA TRP A 456 13.20 15.67 1.92
C TRP A 456 11.87 15.69 2.68
N GLN A 457 11.81 16.38 3.82
CA GLN A 457 10.56 16.58 4.56
C GLN A 457 9.54 17.36 3.71
N ALA A 458 9.93 18.49 3.12
CA ALA A 458 9.05 19.27 2.26
C ALA A 458 8.56 18.47 1.04
N ARG A 459 9.38 17.56 0.50
CA ARG A 459 8.98 16.65 -0.57
C ARG A 459 7.99 15.59 -0.06
N GLY A 460 8.19 15.06 1.15
CA GLY A 460 7.25 14.17 1.83
C GLY A 460 5.88 14.84 1.98
N ASP A 461 5.84 16.04 2.53
CA ASP A 461 4.62 16.82 2.74
C ASP A 461 3.87 17.08 1.41
N ARG A 462 4.59 17.33 0.32
CA ARG A 462 3.99 17.47 -1.02
C ARG A 462 3.36 16.18 -1.52
N LEU A 463 4.05 15.05 -1.35
CA LEU A 463 3.52 13.74 -1.75
C LEU A 463 2.31 13.34 -0.91
N GLU A 464 2.30 13.66 0.39
CA GLU A 464 1.14 13.46 1.26
C GLU A 464 -0.05 14.33 0.82
N ALA A 465 0.19 15.60 0.47
CA ALA A 465 -0.84 16.48 -0.06
C ALA A 465 -1.39 15.99 -1.42
N GLU A 466 -0.55 15.52 -2.33
CA GLU A 466 -0.96 14.90 -3.59
C GLU A 466 -1.78 13.63 -3.35
N ALA A 467 -1.36 12.77 -2.41
CA ALA A 467 -2.10 11.57 -2.04
C ALA A 467 -3.47 11.90 -1.42
N ALA A 468 -3.56 12.96 -0.61
CA ALA A 468 -4.82 13.44 -0.06
C ALA A 468 -5.77 13.94 -1.16
N LEU A 469 -5.25 14.69 -2.14
CA LEU A 469 -6.02 15.14 -3.31
C LEU A 469 -6.55 13.97 -4.13
N LEU A 470 -5.71 12.96 -4.41
CA LEU A 470 -6.12 11.76 -5.13
C LEU A 470 -7.19 10.96 -4.39
N LYS A 471 -7.09 10.84 -3.05
CA LYS A 471 -8.13 10.22 -2.22
C LYS A 471 -9.45 10.98 -2.31
N GLN A 472 -9.40 12.32 -2.29
CA GLN A 472 -10.59 13.14 -2.46
C GLN A 472 -11.23 12.92 -3.84
N GLN A 473 -10.44 12.93 -4.92
CA GLN A 473 -10.94 12.67 -6.27
C GLN A 473 -11.58 11.28 -6.43
N LEU A 474 -11.01 10.27 -5.77
CA LEU A 474 -11.54 8.91 -5.77
C LEU A 474 -12.88 8.84 -5.01
N GLU A 475 -13.00 9.54 -3.89
CA GLU A 475 -14.25 9.64 -3.13
C GLU A 475 -15.34 10.39 -3.91
N GLU A 476 -14.99 11.51 -4.58
CA GLU A 476 -15.91 12.24 -5.46
C GLU A 476 -16.39 11.35 -6.62
N SER A 477 -15.48 10.58 -7.24
CA SER A 477 -15.84 9.63 -8.30
C SER A 477 -16.74 8.50 -7.79
N ARG A 478 -16.51 8.02 -6.56
CA ARG A 478 -17.35 7.02 -5.92
C ARG A 478 -18.75 7.56 -5.66
N GLN A 479 -18.87 8.79 -5.15
CA GLN A 479 -20.16 9.44 -4.92
C GLN A 479 -20.93 9.65 -6.22
N GLN A 480 -20.26 10.07 -7.30
CA GLN A 480 -20.85 10.16 -8.63
C GLN A 480 -21.34 8.80 -9.14
N HIS A 481 -20.56 7.73 -8.92
CA HIS A 481 -20.97 6.39 -9.30
C HIS A 481 -22.17 5.89 -8.47
N GLU A 482 -22.19 6.14 -7.16
CA GLU A 482 -23.32 5.80 -6.29
C GLU A 482 -24.59 6.56 -6.72
N GLN A 483 -24.48 7.85 -7.05
CA GLN A 483 -25.59 8.63 -7.63
C GLN A 483 -26.10 8.01 -8.93
N PHE A 484 -25.20 7.71 -9.86
CA PHE A 484 -25.55 7.05 -11.13
C PHE A 484 -26.26 5.70 -10.91
N VAL A 485 -25.76 4.87 -9.98
CA VAL A 485 -26.40 3.60 -9.63
C VAL A 485 -27.81 3.83 -9.06
N THR A 486 -28.01 4.84 -8.22
CA THR A 486 -29.34 5.16 -7.69
C THR A 486 -30.30 5.66 -8.78
N GLU A 487 -29.82 6.44 -9.74
CA GLU A 487 -30.61 6.89 -10.89
C GLU A 487 -31.04 5.70 -11.75
N VAL A 488 -30.10 4.82 -12.12
CA VAL A 488 -30.40 3.60 -12.90
C VAL A 488 -31.37 2.68 -12.16
N GLN A 489 -31.26 2.56 -10.84
CA GLN A 489 -32.21 1.78 -10.04
C GLN A 489 -33.61 2.40 -10.02
N ALA A 490 -33.70 3.74 -9.97
CA ALA A 490 -34.98 4.45 -10.03
C ALA A 490 -35.65 4.27 -11.40
N ASP A 491 -34.88 4.38 -12.49
CA ASP A 491 -35.36 4.14 -13.85
C ASP A 491 -35.83 2.69 -14.03
N LEU A 492 -35.06 1.71 -13.55
CA LEU A 492 -35.46 0.31 -13.58
C LEU A 492 -36.72 0.03 -12.77
N ALA A 493 -36.89 0.71 -11.62
CA ALA A 493 -38.11 0.61 -10.83
C ALA A 493 -39.32 1.23 -11.57
N HIS A 494 -39.11 2.33 -12.28
CA HIS A 494 -40.13 2.96 -13.12
C HIS A 494 -40.54 2.06 -14.28
N GLU A 495 -39.58 1.49 -15.02
CA GLU A 495 -39.84 0.54 -16.11
C GLU A 495 -40.57 -0.72 -15.61
N LYS A 496 -40.18 -1.26 -14.45
CA LYS A 496 -40.91 -2.36 -13.82
C LYS A 496 -42.35 -1.97 -13.49
N GLY A 497 -42.58 -0.75 -13.01
CA GLY A 497 -43.91 -0.20 -12.77
C GLY A 497 -44.74 -0.07 -14.05
N GLN A 498 -44.14 0.38 -15.15
CA GLN A 498 -44.81 0.43 -16.45
C GLN A 498 -45.13 -0.98 -16.98
N ALA A 499 -44.20 -1.93 -16.83
CA ALA A 499 -44.40 -3.31 -17.24
C ALA A 499 -45.53 -3.99 -16.46
N THR A 500 -45.66 -3.73 -15.15
CA THR A 500 -46.78 -4.26 -14.36
C THR A 500 -48.12 -3.62 -14.76
N GLN A 501 -48.14 -2.32 -15.09
CA GLN A 501 -49.32 -1.65 -15.63
C GLN A 501 -49.75 -2.25 -16.97
N LEU A 502 -48.83 -2.38 -17.93
CA LEU A 502 -49.09 -2.99 -19.23
C LEU A 502 -49.57 -4.44 -19.09
N LYS A 503 -49.01 -5.20 -18.15
CA LYS A 503 -49.49 -6.56 -17.85
C LYS A 503 -50.94 -6.56 -17.36
N ALA A 504 -51.30 -5.65 -16.46
CA ALA A 504 -52.67 -5.52 -15.96
C ALA A 504 -53.64 -5.09 -17.07
N GLU A 505 -53.24 -4.17 -17.95
CA GLU A 505 -54.03 -3.78 -19.13
C GLU A 505 -54.24 -4.95 -20.10
N LEU A 506 -53.22 -5.77 -20.30
CA LEU A 506 -53.29 -6.96 -21.16
C LEU A 506 -54.20 -8.03 -20.54
N GLU A 507 -54.15 -8.25 -19.23
CA GLU A 507 -55.09 -9.12 -18.52
C GLU A 507 -56.53 -8.61 -18.63
N LEU A 508 -56.76 -7.30 -18.44
CA LEU A 508 -58.08 -6.68 -18.64
C LEU A 508 -58.57 -6.83 -20.10
N ALA A 509 -57.68 -6.67 -21.08
CA ALA A 509 -58.00 -6.88 -22.48
C ALA A 509 -58.37 -8.33 -22.79
N ARG A 510 -57.68 -9.32 -22.17
CA ARG A 510 -58.02 -10.74 -22.27
C ARG A 510 -59.38 -11.04 -21.65
N GLU A 511 -59.70 -10.47 -20.50
CA GLU A 511 -61.03 -10.61 -19.89
C GLU A 511 -62.12 -10.03 -20.79
N ARG A 512 -61.90 -8.83 -21.36
CA ARG A 512 -62.81 -8.24 -22.35
C ARG A 512 -63.00 -9.14 -23.56
N HIS A 513 -61.91 -9.68 -24.12
CA HIS A 513 -61.99 -10.62 -25.24
C HIS A 513 -62.80 -11.85 -24.87
N LYS A 514 -62.56 -12.45 -23.71
CA LYS A 514 -63.34 -13.60 -23.21
C LYS A 514 -64.82 -13.28 -23.09
N THR A 515 -65.18 -12.11 -22.54
CA THR A 515 -66.59 -11.69 -22.47
C THR A 515 -67.21 -11.50 -23.84
N LEU A 516 -66.47 -10.94 -24.81
CA LEU A 516 -66.93 -10.80 -26.19
C LEU A 516 -67.14 -12.16 -26.84
N GLU A 517 -66.23 -13.10 -26.64
CA GLU A 517 -66.33 -14.48 -27.11
C GLU A 517 -67.56 -15.19 -26.52
N GLU A 518 -67.78 -15.10 -25.20
CA GLU A 518 -68.99 -15.63 -24.55
C GLU A 518 -70.28 -14.96 -25.08
N THR A 519 -70.26 -13.65 -25.37
CA THR A 519 -71.42 -12.99 -25.98
C THR A 519 -71.65 -13.41 -27.43
N ALA A 520 -70.58 -13.65 -28.18
CA ALA A 520 -70.65 -14.16 -29.56
C ALA A 520 -71.17 -15.60 -29.57
N GLU A 521 -70.72 -16.46 -28.66
CA GLU A 521 -71.25 -17.82 -28.49
C GLU A 521 -72.74 -17.81 -28.13
N ARG A 522 -73.17 -16.94 -27.20
CA ARG A 522 -74.60 -16.77 -26.89
C ARG A 522 -75.38 -16.28 -28.10
N ALA A 523 -74.85 -15.31 -28.86
CA ALA A 523 -75.49 -14.82 -30.07
C ALA A 523 -75.62 -15.92 -31.13
N MET A 524 -74.55 -16.69 -31.36
CA MET A 524 -74.55 -17.84 -32.28
C MET A 524 -75.57 -18.91 -31.82
N SER A 525 -75.60 -19.27 -30.54
CA SER A 525 -76.59 -20.21 -30.00
C SER A 525 -78.03 -19.68 -30.15
N THR A 526 -78.24 -18.37 -30.01
CA THR A 526 -79.55 -17.74 -30.24
C THR A 526 -79.92 -17.80 -31.72
N CYS A 527 -78.98 -17.51 -32.62
CA CYS A 527 -79.18 -17.63 -34.07
C CYS A 527 -79.43 -19.08 -34.50
N GLU A 528 -78.76 -20.06 -33.91
CA GLU A 528 -79.01 -21.49 -34.12
C GLU A 528 -80.41 -21.88 -33.62
N GLY A 529 -80.82 -21.37 -32.46
CA GLY A 529 -82.18 -21.55 -31.94
C GLY A 529 -83.24 -20.96 -32.87
N GLN A 530 -83.03 -19.73 -33.35
CA GLN A 530 -83.91 -19.08 -34.34
C GLN A 530 -83.92 -19.82 -35.68
N ALA A 531 -82.76 -20.32 -36.13
CA ALA A 531 -82.68 -21.14 -37.33
C ALA A 531 -83.44 -22.47 -37.17
N ALA A 532 -83.39 -23.09 -36.00
CA ALA A 532 -84.16 -24.29 -35.67
C ALA A 532 -85.67 -24.01 -35.60
N GLU A 533 -86.09 -22.87 -35.03
CA GLU A 533 -87.49 -22.41 -35.04
C GLU A 533 -87.97 -22.16 -36.48
N LEU A 534 -87.18 -21.48 -37.30
CA LEU A 534 -87.49 -21.26 -38.72
C LEU A 534 -87.54 -22.57 -39.50
N ALA A 535 -86.67 -23.53 -39.20
CA ALA A 535 -86.72 -24.87 -39.78
C ALA A 535 -87.99 -25.62 -39.35
N GLY A 536 -88.40 -25.48 -38.08
CA GLY A 536 -89.67 -25.99 -37.56
C GLY A 536 -90.88 -25.39 -38.29
N CYS A 537 -90.93 -24.06 -38.41
CA CYS A 537 -91.97 -23.37 -39.18
C CYS A 537 -91.98 -23.77 -40.65
N ARG A 538 -90.81 -24.00 -41.28
CA ARG A 538 -90.73 -24.54 -42.64
C ARG A 538 -91.31 -25.95 -42.71
N ALA A 539 -90.99 -26.83 -41.77
CA ALA A 539 -91.56 -28.18 -41.71
C ALA A 539 -93.08 -28.17 -41.49
N GLU A 540 -93.59 -27.26 -40.66
CA GLU A 540 -95.04 -27.05 -40.48
C GLU A 540 -95.71 -26.53 -41.75
N LEU A 541 -95.11 -25.56 -42.44
CA LEU A 541 -95.59 -25.07 -43.73
C LEU A 541 -95.57 -26.16 -44.80
N GLU A 542 -94.56 -27.03 -44.79
CA GLU A 542 -94.44 -28.14 -45.73
C GLU A 542 -95.46 -29.25 -45.43
N SER A 543 -95.74 -29.52 -44.16
CA SER A 543 -96.84 -30.37 -43.71
C SER A 543 -98.22 -29.79 -44.11
N LEU A 544 -98.43 -28.49 -43.90
CA LEU A 544 -99.64 -27.80 -44.35
C LEU A 544 -99.78 -27.84 -45.88
N ARG A 545 -98.69 -27.66 -46.63
CA ARG A 545 -98.67 -27.79 -48.08
C ARG A 545 -99.02 -29.20 -48.54
N GLN A 546 -98.46 -30.23 -47.92
CA GLN A 546 -98.83 -31.62 -48.18
C GLN A 546 -100.32 -31.87 -47.86
N SER A 547 -100.83 -31.32 -46.76
CA SER A 547 -102.26 -31.42 -46.41
C SER A 547 -103.15 -30.72 -47.44
N LEU A 548 -102.72 -29.56 -47.97
CA LEU A 548 -103.41 -28.83 -49.02
C LEU A 548 -103.40 -29.59 -50.34
N GLU A 549 -102.26 -30.20 -50.71
CA GLU A 549 -102.16 -31.07 -51.87
C GLU A 549 -103.07 -32.30 -51.75
N THR A 550 -103.15 -32.93 -50.56
CA THR A 550 -104.12 -34.02 -50.34
C THR A 550 -105.56 -33.54 -50.41
N ALA A 551 -105.88 -32.34 -49.91
CA ALA A 551 -107.21 -31.76 -50.03
C ALA A 551 -107.57 -31.41 -51.49
N GLN A 552 -106.61 -30.90 -52.27
CA GLN A 552 -106.79 -30.65 -53.70
C GLN A 552 -106.95 -31.96 -54.50
N GLN A 553 -106.22 -33.03 -54.14
CA GLN A 553 -106.44 -34.35 -54.73
C GLN A 553 -107.84 -34.91 -54.42
N HIS A 554 -108.36 -34.67 -53.20
CA HIS A 554 -109.74 -35.02 -52.86
C HIS A 554 -110.77 -34.16 -53.59
N GLN A 555 -110.46 -32.90 -53.90
CA GLN A 555 -111.32 -32.04 -54.73
C GLN A 555 -111.37 -32.51 -56.19
N VAL A 556 -110.23 -32.91 -56.77
CA VAL A 556 -110.17 -33.49 -58.11
C VAL A 556 -110.91 -34.84 -58.18
N GLN A 557 -110.87 -35.65 -57.11
CA GLN A 557 -111.70 -36.86 -57.00
C GLN A 557 -113.20 -36.55 -56.86
N GLY A 558 -113.56 -35.44 -56.21
CA GLY A 558 -114.93 -34.94 -56.14
C GLY A 558 -115.49 -34.51 -57.50
N GLU A 559 -114.69 -33.82 -58.30
CA GLU A 559 -115.06 -33.38 -59.66
C GLU A 559 -115.18 -34.57 -60.64
N GLN A 560 -114.33 -35.60 -60.49
CA GLN A 560 -114.45 -36.85 -61.26
C GLN A 560 -115.72 -37.66 -60.90
N MET A 561 -116.21 -37.56 -59.66
CA MET A 561 -117.46 -38.19 -59.22
C MET A 561 -118.71 -37.44 -59.69
N THR A 562 -118.62 -36.14 -59.96
CA THR A 562 -119.72 -35.36 -60.56
C THR A 562 -119.86 -35.63 -62.06
N ASP A 563 -118.75 -35.81 -62.79
CA ASP A 563 -118.77 -36.20 -64.22
C ASP A 563 -119.25 -37.65 -64.43
N ALA A 564 -118.94 -38.56 -63.51
CA ALA A 564 -119.47 -39.93 -63.54
C ALA A 564 -120.99 -39.99 -63.31
N ASN A 565 -121.53 -39.11 -62.44
CA ASN A 565 -122.97 -39.01 -62.19
C ASN A 565 -123.75 -38.34 -63.34
N ALA A 566 -123.11 -37.44 -64.10
CA ALA A 566 -123.71 -36.87 -65.32
C ALA A 566 -123.87 -37.94 -66.42
N ARG A 567 -122.86 -38.79 -66.62
CA ARG A 567 -122.89 -39.90 -67.61
C ARG A 567 -123.90 -41.00 -67.25
N LEU A 568 -124.12 -41.28 -65.96
CA LEU A 568 -125.18 -42.20 -65.51
C LEU A 568 -126.59 -41.65 -65.76
N ARG A 569 -126.79 -40.32 -65.68
CA ARG A 569 -128.08 -39.70 -65.98
C ARG A 569 -128.41 -39.70 -67.48
N GLU A 570 -127.41 -39.56 -68.36
CA GLU A 570 -127.61 -39.74 -69.81
C GLU A 570 -127.90 -41.20 -70.20
N GLY A 571 -127.25 -42.18 -69.56
CA GLY A 571 -127.53 -43.60 -69.79
C GLY A 571 -128.93 -44.05 -69.35
N VAL A 572 -129.45 -43.51 -68.24
CA VAL A 572 -130.81 -43.79 -67.76
C VAL A 572 -131.87 -43.11 -68.64
N ALA A 573 -131.57 -41.93 -69.20
CA ALA A 573 -132.47 -41.27 -70.16
C ALA A 573 -132.58 -42.03 -71.49
N ALA A 574 -131.49 -42.61 -71.98
CA ALA A 574 -131.47 -43.44 -73.20
C ALA A 574 -132.30 -44.74 -73.03
N LEU A 575 -132.16 -45.41 -71.88
CA LEU A 575 -132.93 -46.63 -71.57
C LEU A 575 -134.43 -46.37 -71.41
N LEU A 576 -134.83 -45.17 -70.96
CA LEU A 576 -136.24 -44.78 -70.87
C LEU A 576 -136.89 -44.45 -72.22
N VAL A 577 -136.10 -44.13 -73.25
CA VAL A 577 -136.57 -43.97 -74.63
C VAL A 577 -136.78 -45.34 -75.28
N GLU A 578 -135.83 -46.28 -75.11
CA GLU A 578 -135.97 -47.65 -75.62
C GLU A 578 -137.13 -48.42 -74.96
N LEU A 579 -137.38 -48.20 -73.65
CA LEU A 579 -138.56 -48.76 -72.96
C LEU A 579 -139.89 -48.15 -73.40
N LYS A 580 -139.88 -46.92 -73.94
CA LYS A 580 -141.09 -46.28 -74.52
C LYS A 580 -141.41 -46.84 -75.90
N GLU A 581 -140.40 -47.13 -76.73
CA GLU A 581 -140.57 -47.75 -78.05
C GLU A 581 -140.97 -49.23 -77.96
N LEU A 582 -140.46 -49.97 -76.97
CA LEU A 582 -140.92 -51.34 -76.70
C LEU A 582 -142.36 -51.40 -76.17
N ARG A 583 -142.84 -50.33 -75.50
CA ARG A 583 -144.23 -50.24 -75.03
C ARG A 583 -145.23 -49.92 -76.14
N SER A 584 -144.83 -49.22 -77.21
CA SER A 584 -145.71 -48.99 -78.37
C SER A 584 -145.87 -50.21 -79.28
N LEU A 585 -144.97 -51.19 -79.20
CA LEU A 585 -145.03 -52.44 -79.98
C LEU A 585 -145.88 -53.55 -79.32
N PHE A 586 -146.34 -53.35 -78.08
CA PHE A 586 -147.07 -54.37 -77.30
C PHE A 586 -148.53 -54.01 -77.00
N LEU A 587 -149.06 -52.93 -77.61
CA LEU A 587 -150.42 -52.44 -77.39
C LEU A 587 -151.20 -52.12 -78.69
N ASP A 588 -150.80 -52.72 -79.81
CA ASP A 588 -151.64 -52.93 -81.00
C ASP A 588 -151.96 -54.42 -81.19
#